data_AF-A0A497GEW9-F1
#
_entry.id   AF-A0A497GEW9-F1
#
_cell.length_a   1.000
_cell.length_b   1.000
_cell.length_c   1.000
_cell.angle_alpha   90.00
_cell.angle_beta   90.00
_cell.angle_gamma   90.00
#
_symmetry.space_group_name_H-M   'P 1'
#
loop_
_entity.id
_entity.type
_entity.pdbx_description
1 polymer ?
#
loop_
_entity_poly.entity_id
_entity_poly.type
_entity_poly.pdbx_seq_one_letter_code
_entity_poly.pdbx_strand_id
1 'polypeptide(L)'
;MGEELEFIKLLCERASERGLLEPLGRRTCPQHVAALIGYEWIRVIQHHALRLGLVVRGRAGLRLTSCGVEYADALLELAYVLRCEVGWGVRAIAAALEALTDWRAELRNGEEAVGYAKLVIRELEELKRIPGAYEWARSLIARYDFKHMESPIELLRKIKDLTLKSERAP
;
A
#
# COMPACT_ATOMS: atom_id res chain seq x y z
N MET A 1 2.67 13.86 -19.44
CA MET A 1 2.35 13.85 -17.99
C MET A 1 1.08 13.08 -17.65
N GLY A 2 -0.01 13.15 -18.44
CA GLY A 2 -1.29 12.51 -18.07
C GLY A 2 -1.31 10.97 -18.01
N GLU A 3 -0.51 10.31 -18.85
CA GLU A 3 -0.44 8.85 -18.98
C GLU A 3 0.34 8.16 -17.85
N GLU A 4 1.23 8.90 -17.19
CA GLU A 4 2.13 8.36 -16.16
C GLU A 4 1.44 8.20 -14.80
N LEU A 5 0.27 8.81 -14.62
CA LEU A 5 -0.51 8.79 -13.38
C LEU A 5 -1.76 7.90 -13.48
N GLU A 6 -1.94 7.17 -14.58
CA GLU A 6 -3.19 6.45 -14.85
C GLU A 6 -3.51 5.39 -13.78
N PHE A 7 -2.52 4.64 -13.31
CA PHE A 7 -2.77 3.70 -12.23
C PHE A 7 -3.17 4.40 -10.93
N ILE A 8 -2.54 5.54 -10.62
CA ILE A 8 -2.87 6.32 -9.42
C ILE A 8 -4.26 6.96 -9.53
N LYS A 9 -4.67 7.37 -10.73
CA LYS A 9 -6.05 7.83 -11.01
C LYS A 9 -7.06 6.74 -10.68
N LEU A 10 -6.85 5.52 -11.18
CA LEU A 10 -7.72 4.38 -10.90
C LEU A 10 -7.83 4.09 -9.39
N LEU A 11 -6.72 4.20 -8.64
CA LEU A 11 -6.73 4.03 -7.19
C LEU A 11 -7.51 5.15 -6.48
N CYS A 12 -7.35 6.41 -6.91
CA CYS A 12 -8.05 7.55 -6.33
C CYS A 12 -9.56 7.48 -6.60
N GLU A 13 -9.96 7.12 -7.83
CA GLU A 13 -11.36 6.90 -8.21
C GLU A 13 -12.00 5.81 -7.34
N ARG A 14 -11.31 4.67 -7.21
CA ARG A 14 -11.77 3.56 -6.37
C ARG A 14 -11.86 3.91 -4.89
N ALA A 15 -10.94 4.73 -4.38
CA ALA A 15 -11.00 5.24 -3.01
C ALA A 15 -12.24 6.12 -2.78
N SER A 16 -12.57 6.97 -3.76
CA SER A 16 -13.75 7.83 -3.73
C SER A 16 -15.05 7.01 -3.78
N GLU A 17 -15.14 6.01 -4.67
CA GLU A 17 -16.31 5.12 -4.78
C GLU A 17 -16.62 4.39 -3.46
N ARG A 18 -15.58 4.02 -2.69
CA ARG A 18 -15.74 3.30 -1.42
C ARG A 18 -15.97 4.20 -0.21
N GLY A 19 -15.83 5.52 -0.35
CA GLY A 19 -15.97 6.46 0.77
C GLY A 19 -14.95 6.23 1.91
N LEU A 20 -13.87 5.49 1.66
CA LEU A 20 -12.96 5.03 2.72
C LEU A 20 -12.06 6.13 3.28
N LEU A 21 -11.86 7.22 2.52
CA LEU A 21 -10.79 8.18 2.79
C LEU A 21 -11.19 9.67 2.73
N GLU A 22 -12.48 10.01 2.68
CA GLU A 22 -12.95 11.40 2.70
C GLU A 22 -13.83 11.71 3.92
N PRO A 23 -13.44 12.69 4.75
CA PRO A 23 -14.45 13.66 5.16
C PRO A 23 -13.90 15.09 5.06
N LEU A 24 -14.45 15.86 4.11
CA LEU A 24 -14.27 17.30 3.90
C LEU A 24 -12.85 17.77 3.48
N GLY A 25 -12.74 18.29 2.26
CA GLY A 25 -11.64 19.14 1.80
C GLY A 25 -10.36 18.45 1.31
N ARG A 26 -10.21 17.13 1.49
CA ARG A 26 -9.02 16.37 1.05
C ARG A 26 -9.37 15.40 -0.07
N ARG A 27 -9.59 15.94 -1.28
CA ARG A 27 -9.78 15.10 -2.47
C ARG A 27 -8.56 14.22 -2.68
N THR A 28 -8.78 12.93 -2.93
CA THR A 28 -7.76 12.01 -3.44
C THR A 28 -7.33 12.50 -4.83
N CYS A 29 -6.24 13.26 -4.86
CA CYS A 29 -5.70 13.86 -6.07
C CYS A 29 -4.47 13.07 -6.52
N PRO A 30 -4.48 12.46 -7.72
CA PRO A 30 -3.36 11.66 -8.23
C PRO A 30 -2.03 12.43 -8.26
N GLN A 31 -2.08 13.72 -8.58
CA GLN A 31 -0.92 14.60 -8.59
C GLN A 31 -0.32 14.80 -7.20
N HIS A 32 -1.18 14.86 -6.16
CA HIS A 32 -0.71 15.01 -4.79
C HIS A 32 -0.12 13.69 -4.26
N VAL A 33 -0.73 12.53 -4.58
CA VAL A 33 -0.11 11.22 -4.30
C VAL A 33 1.26 11.14 -4.98
N ALA A 34 1.36 11.54 -6.24
CA ALA A 34 2.63 11.56 -6.98
C ALA A 34 3.68 12.49 -6.35
N ALA A 35 3.27 13.67 -5.89
CA ALA A 35 4.17 14.61 -5.22
C ALA A 35 4.69 14.09 -3.87
N LEU A 36 3.93 13.25 -3.16
CA LEU A 36 4.34 12.65 -1.89
C LEU A 36 5.33 11.51 -2.07
N ILE A 37 5.19 10.71 -3.13
CA ILE A 37 6.06 9.55 -3.41
C ILE A 37 7.29 9.97 -4.24
N GLY A 38 7.12 10.90 -5.18
CA GLY A 38 8.06 11.21 -6.25
C GLY A 38 7.56 10.71 -7.61
N TYR A 39 7.58 11.58 -8.62
CA TYR A 39 7.02 11.28 -9.95
C TYR A 39 7.76 10.15 -10.67
N GLU A 40 9.08 10.05 -10.47
CA GLU A 40 9.92 8.97 -10.96
C GLU A 40 9.48 7.61 -10.42
N TRP A 41 9.10 7.55 -9.13
CA TRP A 41 8.65 6.33 -8.48
C TRP A 41 7.22 5.96 -8.88
N ILE A 42 6.36 6.93 -9.18
CA ILE A 42 5.04 6.61 -9.76
C ILE A 42 5.17 5.84 -11.07
N ARG A 43 6.13 6.20 -11.93
CA ARG A 43 6.39 5.45 -13.17
C ARG A 43 6.79 4.01 -12.88
N VAL A 44 7.60 3.79 -11.84
CA VAL A 44 7.99 2.46 -11.36
C VAL A 44 6.76 1.70 -10.88
N ILE A 45 5.95 2.28 -9.98
CA ILE A 45 4.70 1.66 -9.47
C ILE A 45 3.78 1.25 -10.63
N GLN A 46 3.55 2.15 -11.60
CA GLN A 46 2.71 1.85 -12.77
C GLN A 46 3.32 0.74 -13.64
N HIS A 47 4.65 0.74 -13.80
CA HIS A 47 5.36 -0.33 -14.49
C HIS A 47 5.16 -1.68 -13.81
N HIS A 48 5.30 -1.76 -12.47
CA HIS A 48 5.03 -2.99 -11.72
C HIS A 48 3.57 -3.43 -11.85
N ALA A 49 2.61 -2.50 -11.78
CA ALA A 49 1.20 -2.82 -11.97
C ALA A 49 0.91 -3.42 -13.36
N LEU A 50 1.55 -2.91 -14.42
CA LEU A 50 1.47 -3.48 -15.77
C LEU A 50 2.16 -4.84 -15.86
N ARG A 51 3.39 -4.95 -15.34
CA ARG A 51 4.21 -6.18 -15.35
C ARG A 51 3.49 -7.34 -14.67
N LEU A 52 2.82 -7.06 -13.55
CA LEU A 52 2.07 -8.03 -12.76
C LEU A 52 0.67 -8.29 -13.33
N GLY A 53 0.22 -7.55 -14.35
CA GLY A 53 -1.13 -7.71 -14.90
C GLY A 53 -2.24 -7.23 -13.96
N LEU A 54 -1.92 -6.34 -13.01
CA LEU A 54 -2.91 -5.64 -12.18
C LEU A 54 -3.70 -4.61 -13.01
N VAL A 55 -3.05 -4.04 -14.02
CA VAL A 55 -3.68 -3.18 -15.01
C VAL A 55 -3.33 -3.63 -16.41
N VAL A 56 -4.22 -3.34 -17.35
CA VAL A 56 -3.98 -3.55 -18.78
C VAL A 56 -4.32 -2.30 -19.58
N ARG A 57 -3.64 -2.10 -20.71
CA ARG A 57 -3.91 -1.00 -21.64
C ARG A 57 -5.23 -1.28 -22.38
N GLY A 58 -6.20 -0.38 -22.22
CA GLY A 58 -7.45 -0.34 -22.98
C GLY A 58 -7.45 0.81 -23.99
N ARG A 59 -8.59 0.98 -24.69
CA ARG A 59 -8.77 2.08 -25.67
C ARG A 59 -8.80 3.47 -25.04
N ALA A 60 -9.21 3.57 -23.77
CA ALA A 60 -9.36 4.83 -23.04
C ALA A 60 -8.26 5.07 -21.98
N GLY A 61 -7.17 4.29 -22.02
CA GLY A 61 -6.13 4.27 -20.98
C GLY A 61 -6.09 2.94 -20.23
N LEU A 62 -5.42 2.93 -19.08
CA LEU A 62 -5.33 1.77 -18.19
C LEU A 62 -6.69 1.42 -17.60
N ARG A 63 -6.90 0.12 -17.39
CA ARG A 63 -8.03 -0.43 -16.63
C ARG A 63 -7.54 -1.50 -15.67
N LEU A 64 -8.15 -1.58 -14.48
CA LEU A 64 -7.89 -2.67 -13.54
C LEU A 64 -8.36 -4.01 -14.12
N THR A 65 -7.57 -5.05 -13.91
CA THR A 65 -8.02 -6.44 -14.06
C THR A 65 -8.78 -6.90 -12.81
N SER A 66 -9.28 -8.14 -12.79
CA SER A 66 -9.89 -8.71 -11.58
C SER A 66 -8.92 -8.74 -10.40
N CYS A 67 -7.69 -9.21 -10.62
CA CYS A 67 -6.65 -9.18 -9.58
C CYS A 67 -6.19 -7.75 -9.25
N GLY A 68 -6.19 -6.84 -10.23
CA GLY A 68 -5.96 -5.42 -10.00
C GLY A 68 -6.96 -4.77 -9.05
N VAL A 69 -8.24 -5.11 -9.23
CA VAL A 69 -9.33 -4.70 -8.33
C VAL A 69 -9.07 -5.20 -6.91
N GLU A 70 -8.75 -6.48 -6.73
CA GLU A 70 -8.47 -7.04 -5.41
C GLU A 70 -7.21 -6.42 -4.76
N TYR A 71 -6.17 -6.19 -5.54
CA TYR A 71 -4.95 -5.54 -5.06
C TYR A 71 -5.23 -4.10 -4.62
N ALA A 72 -5.97 -3.35 -5.43
CA ALA A 72 -6.37 -1.98 -5.09
C ALA A 72 -7.22 -1.96 -3.81
N ASP A 73 -8.09 -2.95 -3.61
CA ASP A 73 -8.89 -3.06 -2.39
C ASP A 73 -8.02 -3.31 -1.15
N ALA A 74 -7.07 -4.24 -1.23
CA ALA A 74 -6.11 -4.49 -0.15
C ALA A 74 -5.27 -3.24 0.14
N LEU A 75 -4.85 -2.51 -0.89
CA LEU A 75 -4.12 -1.25 -0.73
C LEU A 75 -4.95 -0.20 0.02
N LEU A 76 -6.22 -0.05 -0.33
CA LEU A 76 -7.12 0.88 0.34
C LEU A 76 -7.45 0.45 1.77
N GLU A 77 -7.52 -0.86 2.04
CA GLU A 77 -7.64 -1.40 3.39
C GLU A 77 -6.40 -1.06 4.23
N LEU A 78 -5.19 -1.27 3.71
CA LEU A 78 -3.97 -0.85 4.39
C LEU A 78 -3.93 0.66 4.59
N ALA A 79 -4.27 1.46 3.58
CA ALA A 79 -4.36 2.92 3.68
C ALA A 79 -5.31 3.33 4.82
N TYR A 80 -6.47 2.68 4.93
CA TYR A 80 -7.38 2.89 6.04
C TYR A 80 -6.70 2.59 7.37
N VAL A 81 -6.01 1.45 7.52
CA VAL A 81 -5.28 1.12 8.77
C VAL A 81 -4.22 2.17 9.12
N LEU A 82 -3.47 2.67 8.14
CA LEU A 82 -2.37 3.63 8.32
C LEU A 82 -2.83 5.07 8.52
N ARG A 83 -4.11 5.39 8.31
CA ARG A 83 -4.64 6.76 8.44
C ARG A 83 -4.41 7.41 9.81
N CYS A 84 -4.29 6.60 10.86
CA CYS A 84 -3.97 7.08 12.21
C CYS A 84 -2.54 7.63 12.31
N GLU A 85 -1.62 7.17 11.45
CA GLU A 85 -0.21 7.55 11.47
C GLU A 85 0.09 8.75 10.56
N VAL A 86 -0.56 8.80 9.39
CA VAL A 86 -0.23 9.77 8.33
C VAL A 86 -1.41 10.68 7.95
N GLY A 87 -2.57 10.48 8.57
CA GLY A 87 -3.82 11.16 8.23
C GLY A 87 -4.56 10.51 7.05
N TRP A 88 -5.67 11.14 6.66
CA TRP A 88 -6.59 10.63 5.64
C TRP A 88 -6.18 10.98 4.19
N GLY A 89 -6.86 10.35 3.22
CA GLY A 89 -6.78 10.70 1.81
C GLY A 89 -5.45 10.32 1.17
N VAL A 90 -4.86 11.27 0.46
CA VAL A 90 -3.64 11.09 -0.35
C VAL A 90 -2.43 10.57 0.43
N ARG A 91 -2.28 10.93 1.70
CA ARG A 91 -1.15 10.49 2.54
C ARG A 91 -1.24 9.01 2.89
N ALA A 92 -2.44 8.55 3.24
CA ALA A 92 -2.69 7.13 3.52
C ALA A 92 -2.49 6.27 2.27
N ILE A 93 -2.99 6.73 1.11
CA ILE A 93 -2.78 6.04 -0.18
C ILE A 93 -1.29 5.98 -0.52
N ALA A 94 -0.56 7.09 -0.34
CA ALA A 94 0.87 7.14 -0.61
C ALA A 94 1.65 6.15 0.28
N ALA A 95 1.37 6.14 1.59
CA ALA A 95 2.01 5.20 2.52
C ALA A 95 1.70 3.73 2.17
N ALA A 96 0.45 3.41 1.79
CA ALA A 96 0.09 2.06 1.38
C ALA A 96 0.75 1.64 0.05
N LEU A 97 0.88 2.55 -0.91
CA LEU A 97 1.62 2.33 -2.15
C LEU A 97 3.10 2.07 -1.86
N GLU A 98 3.72 2.89 -1.01
CA GLU A 98 5.11 2.72 -0.59
C GLU A 98 5.34 1.34 0.06
N ALA A 99 4.43 0.91 0.92
CA ALA A 99 4.53 -0.37 1.59
C ALA A 99 4.31 -1.57 0.65
N LEU A 100 3.30 -1.51 -0.24
CA LEU A 100 2.87 -2.70 -0.98
C LEU A 100 3.47 -2.83 -2.38
N THR A 101 4.13 -1.79 -2.90
CA THR A 101 4.79 -1.88 -4.19
C THR A 101 5.92 -2.89 -4.14
N ASP A 102 5.94 -3.79 -5.12
CA ASP A 102 7.01 -4.76 -5.32
C ASP A 102 8.27 -4.10 -5.90
N TRP A 103 8.93 -3.27 -5.10
CA TRP A 103 10.09 -2.46 -5.52
C TRP A 103 11.25 -3.28 -6.07
N ARG A 104 11.38 -4.54 -5.63
CA ARG A 104 12.45 -5.46 -6.02
C ARG A 104 12.08 -6.36 -7.19
N ALA A 105 10.87 -6.23 -7.73
CA ALA A 105 10.34 -7.07 -8.81
C ALA A 105 10.35 -8.58 -8.50
N GLU A 106 10.13 -8.96 -7.24
CA GLU A 106 10.19 -10.35 -6.77
C GLU A 106 8.92 -11.14 -7.14
N LEU A 107 7.78 -10.46 -7.30
CA LEU A 107 6.49 -11.09 -7.57
C LEU A 107 6.33 -11.38 -9.06
N ARG A 108 5.67 -12.49 -9.40
CA ARG A 108 5.57 -12.98 -10.79
C ARG A 108 4.29 -12.56 -11.51
N ASN A 109 3.19 -12.39 -10.77
CA ASN A 109 1.87 -12.08 -11.33
C ASN A 109 0.98 -11.36 -10.30
N GLY A 110 -0.21 -10.97 -10.75
CA GLY A 110 -1.16 -10.22 -9.95
C GLY A 110 -1.71 -11.03 -8.78
N GLU A 111 -1.85 -12.35 -8.90
CA GLU A 111 -2.28 -13.21 -7.80
C GLU A 111 -1.27 -13.21 -6.64
N GLU A 112 0.04 -13.26 -6.96
CA GLU A 112 1.10 -13.13 -5.96
C GLU A 112 1.10 -11.75 -5.29
N ALA A 113 0.87 -10.68 -6.06
CA ALA A 113 0.75 -9.32 -5.52
C ALA A 113 -0.44 -9.17 -4.57
N VAL A 114 -1.59 -9.74 -4.91
CA VAL A 114 -2.77 -9.76 -4.03
C VAL A 114 -2.48 -10.58 -2.77
N GLY A 115 -1.87 -11.77 -2.92
CA GLY A 115 -1.50 -12.63 -1.80
C GLY A 115 -0.53 -11.95 -0.85
N TYR A 116 0.48 -11.26 -1.39
CA TYR A 116 1.44 -10.46 -0.64
C TYR A 116 0.75 -9.33 0.14
N ALA A 117 -0.09 -8.52 -0.53
CA ALA A 117 -0.81 -7.41 0.10
C ALA A 117 -1.71 -7.89 1.26
N LYS A 118 -2.51 -8.94 1.04
CA LYS A 118 -3.36 -9.54 2.07
C LYS A 118 -2.53 -10.12 3.22
N LEU A 119 -1.37 -10.69 2.94
CA LEU A 119 -0.46 -11.21 3.95
C LEU A 119 0.11 -10.11 4.85
N VAL A 120 0.58 -8.99 4.27
CA VAL A 120 1.05 -7.83 5.04
C VAL A 120 -0.03 -7.32 5.99
N ILE A 121 -1.26 -7.15 5.47
CA ILE A 121 -2.40 -6.68 6.28
C ILE A 121 -2.70 -7.68 7.41
N ARG A 122 -2.74 -8.98 7.11
CA ARG A 122 -3.01 -10.01 8.12
C ARG A 122 -1.97 -10.01 9.24
N GLU A 123 -0.67 -9.99 8.90
CA GLU A 123 0.40 -9.97 9.91
C GLU A 123 0.32 -8.69 10.77
N LEU A 124 -0.02 -7.55 10.17
CA LEU A 124 -0.23 -6.30 10.89
C LEU A 124 -1.45 -6.37 11.83
N GLU A 125 -2.55 -6.95 11.36
CA GLU A 125 -3.79 -7.12 12.13
C GLU A 125 -3.61 -8.11 13.30
N GLU A 126 -2.81 -9.16 13.14
CA GLU A 126 -2.48 -10.09 14.22
C GLU A 126 -1.80 -9.39 15.40
N LEU A 127 -1.01 -8.34 15.13
CA LEU A 127 -0.36 -7.56 16.18
C LEU A 127 -1.34 -6.76 17.03
N LYS A 128 -2.61 -6.56 16.62
CA LYS A 128 -3.62 -5.86 17.46
C LYS A 128 -3.82 -6.48 18.84
N ARG A 129 -3.48 -7.77 18.99
CA ARG A 129 -3.50 -8.47 20.29
C ARG A 129 -2.48 -7.91 21.27
N ILE A 130 -1.48 -7.19 20.78
CA ILE A 130 -0.40 -6.55 21.56
C ILE A 130 -0.35 -5.05 21.17
N PRO A 131 -1.16 -4.18 21.82
CA PRO A 131 -1.40 -2.82 21.35
C PRO A 131 -0.14 -1.99 21.07
N GLY A 132 0.88 -2.06 21.94
CA GLY A 132 2.13 -1.35 21.74
C GLY A 132 2.90 -1.80 20.50
N ALA A 133 2.92 -3.11 20.22
CA ALA A 133 3.56 -3.64 19.01
C ALA A 133 2.78 -3.25 17.75
N TYR A 134 1.44 -3.22 17.81
CA TYR A 134 0.60 -2.79 16.71
C TYR A 134 0.78 -1.31 16.35
N GLU A 135 0.82 -0.42 17.34
CA GLU A 135 1.09 1.00 17.13
C GLU A 135 2.48 1.20 16.51
N TRP A 136 3.48 0.52 17.06
CA TRP A 136 4.84 0.60 16.53
C TRP A 136 4.95 0.07 15.09
N ALA A 137 4.32 -1.07 14.80
CA ALA A 137 4.28 -1.65 13.46
C ALA A 137 3.60 -0.73 12.45
N ARG A 138 2.43 -0.16 12.77
CA ARG A 138 1.76 0.80 11.89
C ARG A 138 2.63 2.03 11.61
N SER A 139 3.25 2.57 12.66
CA SER A 139 4.15 3.71 12.58
C SER A 139 5.32 3.45 11.62
N LEU A 140 5.94 2.26 11.72
CA LEU A 140 7.04 1.86 10.84
C LEU A 140 6.55 1.61 9.41
N ILE A 141 5.48 0.84 9.20
CA ILE A 141 4.91 0.58 7.87
C ILE A 141 4.58 1.89 7.13
N ALA A 142 4.09 2.90 7.85
CA ALA A 142 3.71 4.17 7.23
C ALA A 142 4.89 5.08 6.85
N ARG A 143 6.09 4.84 7.39
CA ARG A 143 7.24 5.76 7.28
C ARG A 143 8.52 5.10 6.76
N TYR A 144 8.58 3.78 6.68
CA TYR A 144 9.73 3.05 6.18
C TYR A 144 9.91 3.23 4.67
N ASP A 145 11.15 3.46 4.26
CA ASP A 145 11.51 3.51 2.84
C ASP A 145 11.77 2.10 2.30
N PHE A 146 10.69 1.42 1.95
CA PHE A 146 10.72 0.03 1.48
C PHE A 146 11.41 -0.17 0.12
N LYS A 147 11.77 0.93 -0.57
CA LYS A 147 12.60 0.88 -1.78
C LYS A 147 14.01 0.39 -1.48
N HIS A 148 14.53 0.66 -0.28
CA HIS A 148 15.91 0.39 0.12
C HIS A 148 16.03 -0.52 1.35
N MET A 149 14.92 -0.80 2.02
CA MET A 149 14.87 -1.56 3.27
C MET A 149 14.34 -2.98 3.09
N GLU A 150 14.28 -3.73 4.20
CA GLU A 150 13.64 -5.05 4.28
C GLU A 150 12.17 -5.03 3.89
N SER A 151 11.61 -6.15 3.44
CA SER A 151 10.21 -6.18 3.03
C SER A 151 9.27 -5.92 4.23
N PRO A 152 8.09 -5.30 4.02
CA PRO A 152 7.09 -5.10 5.06
C PRO A 152 6.76 -6.37 5.87
N ILE A 153 6.71 -7.54 5.21
CA ILE A 153 6.46 -8.81 5.89
C ILE A 153 7.60 -9.19 6.85
N GLU A 154 8.86 -9.05 6.41
CA GLU A 154 10.02 -9.34 7.25
C GLU A 154 10.06 -8.41 8.46
N LEU A 155 9.76 -7.11 8.25
CA LEU A 155 9.65 -6.13 9.33
C LEU A 155 8.60 -6.55 10.37
N LEU A 156 7.38 -6.89 9.93
CA LEU A 156 6.29 -7.30 10.83
C LEU A 156 6.64 -8.58 11.60
N ARG A 157 7.28 -9.56 10.95
CA ARG A 157 7.75 -10.79 11.60
C ARG A 157 8.81 -10.50 12.67
N LYS A 158 9.78 -9.63 12.38
CA LYS A 158 10.78 -9.22 13.37
C LYS A 158 10.15 -8.52 14.58
N ILE A 159 9.18 -7.64 14.36
CA ILE A 159 8.44 -6.98 15.45
C ILE A 159 7.76 -8.05 16.31
N LYS A 160 7.01 -8.97 15.69
CA LYS A 160 6.33 -10.07 16.40
C LYS A 160 7.30 -10.93 17.21
N ASP A 161 8.45 -11.30 16.65
CA ASP A 161 9.47 -12.09 17.33
C ASP A 161 10.08 -11.34 18.52
N LEU A 162 10.37 -10.05 18.37
CA LEU A 162 10.89 -9.22 19.46
C LEU A 162 9.88 -9.08 20.59
N THR A 163 8.61 -8.89 20.27
CA THR A 163 7.54 -8.80 21.26
C THR A 163 7.35 -10.12 22.02
N LEU A 164 7.28 -11.25 21.32
CA LEU A 164 7.13 -12.57 21.94
C LEU A 164 8.35 -12.97 22.80
N LYS A 165 9.56 -12.53 22.43
CA LYS A 165 10.77 -12.72 23.25
C LYS A 165 10.74 -11.86 24.51
N SER A 166 10.25 -10.62 24.41
CA SER A 166 10.09 -9.72 25.57
C SER A 166 9.09 -10.25 26.58
N GLU A 167 8.00 -10.91 26.15
CA GLU A 167 7.03 -11.55 27.07
C GLU A 167 7.59 -12.80 27.77
N ARG A 168 8.67 -13.39 27.23
CA ARG A 168 9.32 -14.60 27.78
C ARG A 168 10.56 -14.29 28.61
N ALA A 169 11.01 -13.04 28.64
CA ALA A 169 12.10 -12.60 29.50
C ALA A 169 11.53 -12.29 30.90
N PRO A 170 12.08 -12.88 31.98
CA PRO A 170 11.59 -12.71 33.34
C PRO A 170 11.78 -11.29 33.89
#